data_AF-A0A0Q9KZ96-F1
#
_entry.id   AF-A0A0Q9KZ96-F1
#
_cell.length_a   1.000
_cell.length_b   1.000
_cell.length_c   1.000
_cell.angle_alpha   90.00
_cell.angle_beta   90.00
_cell.angle_gamma   90.00
#
_symmetry.space_group_name_H-M   'P 1'
#
loop_
_entity.id
_entity.type
_entity.pdbx_description
1 polymer ?
#
loop_
_entity_poly.entity_id
_entity_poly.type
_entity_poly.pdbx_seq_one_letter_code
_entity_poly.pdbx_strand_id
1 'polypeptide(L)' 'MSNKKSYYAFEDPLGTTVEFQATSLQQAMVIIKKKSQELGIPKEAFELTSIRKKPSQGA' A
#
# COMPACT_ATOMS: atom_id res chain seq x y z
N MET A 1 -15.89 -7.07 -14.82
CA MET A 1 -15.40 -6.75 -13.46
C MET A 1 -14.46 -5.57 -13.54
N SER A 2 -14.86 -4.38 -13.06
CA SER A 2 -13.94 -3.25 -12.96
C SER A 2 -12.87 -3.59 -11.91
N ASN A 3 -11.64 -3.85 -12.35
CA ASN A 3 -10.48 -3.97 -11.47
C ASN A 3 -10.19 -2.58 -10.86
N LYS A 4 -11.01 -2.16 -9.88
CA LYS A 4 -10.84 -0.92 -9.11
C LYS A 4 -9.66 -1.10 -8.16
N LYS A 5 -8.45 -1.01 -8.72
CA LYS A 5 -7.23 -0.86 -7.93
C LYS A 5 -7.25 0.51 -7.27
N SER A 6 -6.92 0.54 -5.99
CA SER A 6 -6.64 1.75 -5.21
C SER A 6 -5.14 1.80 -4.94
N TYR A 7 -4.61 3.01 -4.85
CA TYR A 7 -3.26 3.26 -4.37
C TYR A 7 -3.29 3.26 -2.84
N TYR A 8 -2.36 2.53 -2.25
CA TYR A 8 -2.13 2.49 -0.82
C TYR A 8 -0.70 2.96 -0.57
N ALA A 9 -0.55 3.95 0.31
CA ALA A 9 0.73 4.49 0.74
C ALA A 9 0.99 4.06 2.18
N PHE A 10 2.13 3.45 2.41
CA PHE A 10 2.61 3.07 3.72
C PHE A 10 3.92 3.77 4.01
N GLU A 11 4.09 4.27 5.22
CA GLU A 11 5.33 4.89 5.67
C GLU A 11 6.04 3.96 6.64
N ASP A 12 7.33 3.77 6.41
CA ASP A 12 8.19 3.00 7.31
C ASP A 12 8.73 3.91 8.44
N PRO A 13 9.29 3.37 9.53
CA PRO A 13 9.76 4.16 10.67
C PRO A 13 10.94 5.10 10.33
N LEU A 14 11.60 4.90 9.20
CA LEU A 14 12.65 5.77 8.68
C LEU A 14 12.09 6.97 7.88
N GLY A 15 10.76 7.05 7.71
CA GLY A 15 10.08 8.09 6.95
C GLY A 15 10.04 7.86 5.44
N THR A 16 10.32 6.65 4.95
CA THR A 16 10.15 6.32 3.52
C THR A 16 8.71 5.95 3.25
N THR A 17 8.05 6.73 2.42
CA THR A 17 6.72 6.39 1.91
C THR A 17 6.83 5.41 0.73
N VAL A 18 6.13 4.29 0.83
CA VAL A 18 6.01 3.26 -0.21
C VAL A 18 4.56 3.22 -0.69
N GLU A 19 4.35 3.62 -1.95
CA GLU A 19 3.04 3.56 -2.60
C GLU A 19 2.94 2.40 -3.58
N PHE A 20 1.81 1.68 -3.58
CA PHE A 20 1.51 0.66 -4.58
C PHE A 20 0.00 0.49 -4.81
N GLN A 21 -0.34 -0.12 -5.94
CA GLN A 21 -1.73 -0.39 -6.32
C GLN A 21 -2.17 -1.76 -5.84
N ALA A 22 -3.28 -1.81 -5.09
CA ALA A 22 -3.92 -3.05 -4.68
C ALA A 22 -5.45 -2.97 -4.88
N THR A 23 -6.10 -4.11 -5.04
CA THR A 23 -7.58 -4.17 -5.13
C THR A 23 -8.25 -4.07 -3.76
N SER A 24 -7.52 -4.43 -2.69
CA SER A 24 -8.00 -4.43 -1.30
C SER A 24 -6.86 -4.16 -0.33
N LEU A 25 -7.19 -3.71 0.88
CA LEU A 25 -6.21 -3.51 1.96
C LEU A 25 -5.47 -4.81 2.31
N GLN A 26 -6.13 -5.96 2.29
CA GLN A 26 -5.46 -7.24 2.55
C GLN A 26 -4.36 -7.54 1.52
N GLN A 27 -4.61 -7.29 0.24
CA GLN A 27 -3.60 -7.42 -0.82
C GLN A 27 -2.44 -6.45 -0.57
N ALA A 28 -2.76 -5.22 -0.16
CA ALA A 28 -1.77 -4.23 0.22
C ALA A 28 -0.87 -4.68 1.38
N MET A 29 -1.46 -5.25 2.43
CA MET A 29 -0.72 -5.78 3.57
C MET A 29 0.15 -7.00 3.22
N VAL A 30 -0.26 -7.82 2.25
CA VAL A 30 0.58 -8.93 1.75
C VAL A 30 1.81 -8.40 1.01
N ILE A 31 1.65 -7.33 0.21
CA ILE A 31 2.76 -6.67 -0.47
C ILE A 31 3.72 -6.06 0.57
N ILE A 32 3.19 -5.33 1.55
CA ILE A 32 3.99 -4.76 2.64
C ILE A 32 4.70 -5.86 3.43
N LYS A 33 4.03 -6.98 3.75
CA LYS A 33 4.67 -8.09 4.46
C LYS A 33 5.89 -8.63 3.70
N LYS A 34 5.80 -8.79 2.38
CA LYS A 34 6.95 -9.24 1.57
C LYS A 34 8.09 -8.21 1.62
N LYS A 35 7.75 -6.94 1.41
CA LYS A 35 8.72 -5.84 1.45
C LYS A 35 9.37 -5.66 2.83
N SER A 36 8.61 -5.89 3.89
CA SER A 36 9.08 -5.86 5.26
C SER A 36 10.12 -6.97 5.50
N GLN A 37 9.88 -8.18 4.97
CA GLN A 37 10.85 -9.28 5.02
C GLN A 37 12.13 -8.99 4.23
N GLU A 38 12.01 -8.36 3.05
CA GLU A 38 13.18 -7.99 2.23
C GLU A 38 14.04 -6.91 2.88
N LEU A 39 13.40 -5.94 3.56
CA LEU A 39 14.07 -4.84 4.24
C LEU A 39 14.52 -5.16 5.67
N GLY A 40 14.10 -6.32 6.22
CA GLY A 40 14.32 -6.65 7.63
C GLY A 40 13.54 -5.77 8.61
N ILE A 41 12.53 -5.04 8.13
CA ILE A 41 11.68 -4.15 8.93
C ILE A 41 10.40 -4.92 9.30
N PRO A 42 9.90 -4.86 10.54
CA PRO A 42 8.63 -5.48 10.87
C PRO A 42 7.48 -4.81 10.12
N LYS A 43 6.56 -5.61 9.57
CA LYS A 43 5.36 -5.10 8.86
C LYS A 43 4.53 -4.10 9.70
N GLU A 44 4.59 -4.23 11.02
CA GLU A 44 3.86 -3.39 11.98
C GLU A 44 4.47 -2.00 12.11
N ALA A 45 5.73 -1.83 11.73
CA ALA A 45 6.35 -0.51 11.64
C ALA A 45 5.97 0.24 10.36
N PHE A 46 5.30 -0.42 9.41
CA PHE A 46 4.72 0.27 8.26
C PHE A 46 3.33 0.79 8.64
N GLU A 47 3.17 2.09 8.68
CA GLU A 47 1.90 2.75 8.95
C GLU A 47 1.19 3.13 7.65
N LEU A 48 -0.11 2.85 7.54
CA LEU A 48 -0.89 3.24 6.36
C LEU A 48 -1.21 4.74 6.42
N THR A 49 -0.52 5.54 5.61
CA THR A 49 -0.67 7.00 5.62
C THR A 49 -1.70 7.51 4.62
N SER A 50 -1.95 6.78 3.52
CA SER A 50 -2.93 7.22 2.52
C SER A 50 -3.57 6.07 1.76
N ILE A 51 -4.87 6.22 1.46
CA ILE A 51 -5.60 5.35 0.53
C ILE A 51 -6.25 6.23 -0.53
N ARG A 52 -5.76 6.14 -1.76
CA ARG A 52 -6.31 6.89 -2.89
C ARG A 52 -6.96 5.94 -3.88
N LYS A 53 -8.27 6.04 -4.04
CA LYS A 53 -8.93 5.36 -5.16
C LYS A 53 -8.39 5.96 -6.45
N LYS A 54 -8.08 5.12 -7.44
CA LYS A 54 -7.80 5.61 -8.79
C LYS A 54 -8.95 6.55 -9.15
N PRO A 55 -8.69 7.81 -9.56
CA PRO A 55 -9.76 8.68 -9.99
C PRO A 55 -10.48 7.90 -11.08
N SER A 56 -11.72 7.50 -10.81
CA SER A 56 -12.60 7.06 -11.87
C SER A 56 -12.63 8.24 -12.82
N GLN A 57 -12.02 8.07 -13.99
CA GLN A 57 -12.08 9.01 -15.09
C GLN A 57 -13.57 9.25 -15.31
N GLY A 58 -14.07 10.33 -14.72
CA GLY A 58 -15.39 10.84 -14.95
C GLY A 58 -15.26 11.75 -16.15
N ALA A 59 -15.91 11.38 -17.23
CA ALA A 59 -16.58 12.31 -18.11
C ALA A 59 -18.00 11.76 -18.25
#